data_AF-A0A077X5I7-F1
#
_entry.id   AF-A0A077X5I7-F1
#
_cell.length_a   1.000
_cell.length_b   1.000
_cell.length_c   1.000
_cell.angle_alpha   90.00
_cell.angle_beta   90.00
_cell.angle_gamma   90.00
#
_symmetry.space_group_name_H-M   'P 1'
#
loop_
_entity.id
_entity.type
_entity.pdbx_description
1 polymer ?
#
loop_
_entity_poly.entity_id
_entity_poly.type
_entity_poly.pdbx_seq_one_letter_code
_entity_poly.pdbx_strand_id
1 'polypeptide(L)'
;MAEFMCERLNNVWIDFPDTLTNGNYKFNGDELFNSYCNNNCKTELDKVNGICLWLFEKSFGNNSSFVNNAQSNINIVEYIIIWLSYMLSLKSHEEITNINDFYDKYIKNGEKYIKEINDVNDYKSYKDLIDKKQYLMNINKNVISKFYNALKSLCNMYNEFNDDDPDCKTYSEKAKEFIEKYKELNEDNNNTKDSPYNQILSTLSNDYNILKSKCNSDKSINFPSLPTFSRRSVIKSTLTSITFIFVAVSILLGISYK
;
A
#
# COMPACT_ATOMS: atom_id res chain seq x y z
N MET A 1 12.13 -0.51 -7.35
CA MET A 1 11.10 -1.35 -6.72
C MET A 1 9.71 -0.97 -7.21
N ALA A 2 9.30 0.31 -7.04
CA ALA A 2 7.99 0.78 -7.50
C ALA A 2 7.72 0.44 -8.96
N GLU A 3 8.61 0.74 -9.90
CA GLU A 3 8.41 0.49 -11.35
C GLU A 3 7.89 -0.91 -11.67
N PHE A 4 8.60 -1.95 -11.24
CA PHE A 4 8.22 -3.36 -11.40
C PHE A 4 6.88 -3.73 -10.73
N MET A 5 6.58 -3.15 -9.58
CA MET A 5 5.29 -3.37 -8.91
C MET A 5 4.16 -2.60 -9.61
N CYS A 6 4.44 -1.40 -10.11
CA CYS A 6 3.49 -0.55 -10.81
C CYS A 6 3.08 -1.15 -12.16
N GLU A 7 4.01 -1.78 -12.87
CA GLU A 7 3.71 -2.54 -14.09
C GLU A 7 2.72 -3.67 -13.80
N ARG A 8 2.92 -4.41 -12.70
CA ARG A 8 1.99 -5.46 -12.28
C ARG A 8 0.62 -4.93 -11.91
N LEU A 9 0.58 -3.84 -11.13
CA LEU A 9 -0.67 -3.21 -10.75
C LEU A 9 -1.42 -2.68 -11.98
N ASN A 10 -0.70 -2.22 -13.00
CA ASN A 10 -1.30 -1.84 -14.28
C ASN A 10 -2.05 -3.00 -14.92
N ASN A 11 -1.40 -4.17 -15.02
CA ASN A 11 -2.03 -5.38 -15.55
C ASN A 11 -3.26 -5.78 -14.72
N VAL A 12 -3.16 -5.69 -13.39
CA VAL A 12 -4.30 -5.92 -12.50
C VAL A 12 -5.43 -4.93 -12.77
N TRP A 13 -5.18 -3.63 -12.93
CA TRP A 13 -6.24 -2.65 -13.17
C TRP A 13 -6.95 -2.81 -14.51
N ILE A 14 -6.25 -3.30 -15.54
CA ILE A 14 -6.83 -3.61 -16.84
C ILE A 14 -7.84 -4.76 -16.72
N ASP A 15 -7.44 -5.84 -16.05
CA ASP A 15 -8.22 -7.07 -15.96
C ASP A 15 -9.20 -7.10 -14.78
N PHE A 16 -8.92 -6.35 -13.73
CA PHE A 16 -9.70 -6.23 -12.50
C PHE A 16 -9.67 -4.77 -12.00
N PRO A 17 -10.51 -3.91 -12.59
CA PRO A 17 -10.59 -2.51 -12.22
C PRO A 17 -10.88 -2.31 -10.74
N ASP A 18 -10.27 -1.26 -10.18
CA ASP A 18 -10.30 -0.92 -8.77
C ASP A 18 -11.53 -0.07 -8.40
N THR A 19 -12.64 -0.33 -9.08
CA THR A 19 -13.94 0.34 -8.94
C THR A 19 -15.07 -0.69 -9.12
N LEU A 20 -16.24 -0.38 -8.54
CA LEU A 20 -17.43 -1.22 -8.69
C LEU A 20 -18.31 -0.72 -9.84
N THR A 21 -18.89 -1.65 -10.58
CA THR A 21 -19.95 -1.38 -11.56
C THR A 21 -21.27 -1.93 -11.01
N ASN A 22 -22.26 -1.06 -10.79
CA ASN A 22 -23.55 -1.44 -10.18
C ASN A 22 -23.41 -2.20 -8.85
N GLY A 23 -22.43 -1.80 -8.02
CA GLY A 23 -22.16 -2.43 -6.72
C GLY A 23 -21.41 -3.77 -6.79
N ASN A 24 -20.97 -4.20 -7.97
CA ASN A 24 -20.25 -5.46 -8.16
C ASN A 24 -18.86 -5.24 -8.75
N TYR A 25 -17.97 -6.20 -8.49
CA TYR A 25 -16.66 -6.21 -9.13
C TYR A 25 -16.78 -6.49 -10.62
N LYS A 26 -15.86 -5.93 -11.38
CA LYS A 26 -15.73 -6.21 -12.81
C LYS A 26 -14.46 -7.03 -13.06
N PHE A 27 -14.59 -8.15 -13.74
CA PHE A 27 -13.47 -8.98 -14.19
C PHE A 27 -13.46 -8.96 -15.72
N ASN A 28 -12.50 -8.25 -16.30
CA ASN A 28 -12.36 -8.09 -17.76
C ASN A 28 -11.51 -9.20 -18.39
N GLY A 29 -10.62 -9.83 -17.60
CA GLY A 29 -9.75 -10.92 -18.05
C GLY A 29 -10.00 -12.18 -17.23
N ASP A 30 -10.75 -13.14 -17.78
CA ASP A 30 -10.99 -14.41 -17.07
C ASP A 30 -9.74 -15.31 -17.11
N GLU A 31 -8.86 -15.30 -18.12
CA GLU A 31 -7.82 -16.35 -18.23
C GLU A 31 -6.55 -16.13 -17.38
N LEU A 32 -6.11 -14.89 -17.18
CA LEU A 32 -4.75 -14.62 -16.68
C LEU A 32 -4.53 -15.04 -15.21
N PHE A 33 -5.56 -14.90 -14.38
CA PHE A 33 -5.51 -15.20 -12.95
C PHE A 33 -6.19 -16.51 -12.57
N ASN A 34 -6.94 -17.15 -13.49
CA ASN A 34 -7.71 -18.34 -13.18
C ASN A 34 -6.84 -19.52 -12.73
N SER A 35 -5.62 -19.63 -13.23
CA SER A 35 -4.65 -20.66 -12.81
C SER A 35 -4.15 -20.48 -11.37
N TYR A 36 -4.32 -19.28 -10.79
CA TYR A 36 -3.87 -18.95 -9.45
C TYR A 36 -4.97 -19.15 -8.39
N CYS A 37 -6.24 -19.20 -8.78
CA CYS A 37 -7.33 -19.46 -7.84
C CYS A 37 -7.28 -20.87 -7.24
N ASN A 38 -7.90 -21.00 -6.07
CA ASN A 38 -8.39 -22.27 -5.54
C ASN A 38 -9.85 -22.49 -5.96
N ASN A 39 -10.34 -23.74 -5.91
CA ASN A 39 -11.75 -24.08 -6.11
C ASN A 39 -12.40 -23.60 -7.43
N ASN A 40 -11.62 -23.47 -8.52
CA ASN A 40 -12.06 -23.01 -9.85
C ASN A 40 -12.62 -21.58 -9.91
N CYS A 41 -12.15 -20.66 -9.05
CA CYS A 41 -12.54 -19.23 -9.06
C CYS A 41 -14.07 -18.99 -8.99
N LYS A 42 -14.80 -19.76 -8.18
CA LYS A 42 -16.27 -19.74 -8.18
C LYS A 42 -16.86 -18.42 -7.66
N THR A 43 -16.21 -17.80 -6.68
CA THR A 43 -16.70 -16.57 -6.05
C THR A 43 -15.84 -15.35 -6.43
N GLU A 44 -16.40 -14.14 -6.28
CA GLU A 44 -15.64 -12.88 -6.44
C GLU A 44 -14.39 -12.88 -5.55
N LEU A 45 -14.49 -13.40 -4.32
CA LEU A 45 -13.39 -13.49 -3.37
C LEU A 45 -12.32 -14.51 -3.77
N ASP A 46 -12.71 -15.63 -4.40
CA ASP A 46 -11.74 -16.59 -4.95
C ASP A 46 -10.92 -15.95 -6.07
N LYS A 47 -11.54 -15.10 -6.90
CA LYS A 47 -10.85 -14.32 -7.93
C LYS A 47 -9.92 -13.28 -7.32
N VAL A 48 -10.36 -12.52 -6.30
CA VAL A 48 -9.51 -11.58 -5.56
C VAL A 48 -8.29 -12.29 -4.96
N ASN A 49 -8.49 -13.49 -4.39
CA ASN A 49 -7.40 -14.32 -3.89
C ASN A 49 -6.46 -14.82 -4.98
N GLY A 50 -6.99 -15.24 -6.14
CA GLY A 50 -6.16 -15.61 -7.29
C GLY A 50 -5.26 -14.47 -7.77
N ILE A 51 -5.80 -13.24 -7.84
CA ILE A 51 -5.04 -12.04 -8.21
C ILE A 51 -4.00 -11.69 -7.15
N CYS A 52 -4.36 -11.75 -5.86
CA CYS A 52 -3.42 -11.53 -4.76
C CYS A 52 -2.24 -12.50 -4.85
N LEU A 53 -2.52 -13.79 -5.05
CA LEU A 53 -1.49 -14.81 -5.19
C LEU A 53 -0.63 -14.58 -6.44
N TRP A 54 -1.23 -14.21 -7.56
CA TRP A 54 -0.49 -13.85 -8.78
C TRP A 54 0.49 -12.70 -8.53
N LEU A 55 0.09 -11.67 -7.76
CA LEU A 55 0.99 -10.57 -7.40
C LEU A 55 2.20 -11.07 -6.60
N PHE A 56 1.98 -11.96 -5.63
CA PHE A 56 3.08 -12.59 -4.89
C PHE A 56 3.96 -13.46 -5.79
N GLU A 57 3.37 -14.34 -6.60
CA GLU A 57 4.13 -15.25 -7.43
C GLU A 57 4.93 -14.53 -8.52
N LYS A 58 4.37 -13.49 -9.14
CA LYS A 58 5.17 -12.71 -10.10
C LYS A 58 6.25 -11.89 -9.41
N SER A 59 6.03 -11.41 -8.19
CA SER A 59 7.01 -10.61 -7.46
C SER A 59 8.13 -11.45 -6.83
N PHE A 60 7.86 -12.70 -6.49
CA PHE A 60 8.72 -13.50 -5.63
C PHE A 60 8.91 -14.96 -6.12
N GLY A 61 8.23 -15.41 -7.17
CA GLY A 61 8.08 -16.83 -7.52
C GLY A 61 9.26 -17.53 -8.18
N ASN A 62 10.40 -16.86 -8.38
CA ASN A 62 11.65 -17.56 -8.70
C ASN A 62 12.73 -17.23 -7.67
N ASN A 63 13.63 -18.17 -7.40
CA ASN A 63 14.60 -18.05 -6.31
C ASN A 63 15.45 -16.76 -6.42
N SER A 64 15.88 -16.40 -7.63
CA SER A 64 16.62 -15.16 -7.89
C SER A 64 15.80 -13.88 -7.62
N SER A 65 14.52 -13.84 -7.97
CA SER A 65 13.64 -12.70 -7.72
C SER A 65 13.25 -12.64 -6.25
N PHE A 66 13.09 -13.78 -5.59
CA PHE A 66 12.85 -13.84 -4.15
C PHE A 66 14.05 -13.31 -3.37
N VAL A 67 15.27 -13.79 -3.61
CA VAL A 67 16.47 -13.33 -2.88
C VAL A 67 16.68 -11.83 -3.10
N ASN A 68 16.63 -11.36 -4.35
CA ASN A 68 16.77 -9.94 -4.65
C ASN A 68 15.64 -9.11 -4.04
N ASN A 69 14.37 -9.52 -4.20
CA ASN A 69 13.25 -8.71 -3.75
C ASN A 69 12.95 -8.83 -2.25
N ALA A 70 13.24 -9.95 -1.61
CA ALA A 70 13.01 -10.14 -0.19
C ALA A 70 14.14 -9.53 0.66
N GLN A 71 15.39 -9.46 0.14
CA GLN A 71 16.49 -8.76 0.81
C GLN A 71 16.52 -7.26 0.51
N SER A 72 16.12 -6.81 -0.69
CA SER A 72 16.21 -5.39 -1.07
C SER A 72 14.88 -4.68 -1.34
N ASN A 73 13.74 -5.39 -1.42
CA ASN A 73 12.46 -4.85 -1.88
C ASN A 73 11.23 -5.27 -1.02
N ILE A 74 11.37 -5.24 0.31
CA ILE A 74 10.29 -5.61 1.24
C ILE A 74 9.02 -4.75 1.08
N ASN A 75 9.11 -3.58 0.45
CA ASN A 75 7.98 -2.69 0.26
C ASN A 75 6.96 -3.21 -0.78
N ILE A 76 7.34 -4.19 -1.62
CA ILE A 76 6.39 -4.85 -2.53
C ILE A 76 5.25 -5.51 -1.74
N VAL A 77 5.57 -6.15 -0.61
CA VAL A 77 4.57 -6.77 0.27
C VAL A 77 3.60 -5.71 0.81
N GLU A 78 4.12 -4.52 1.15
CA GLU A 78 3.29 -3.41 1.62
C GLU A 78 2.30 -2.97 0.54
N TYR A 79 2.76 -2.81 -0.71
CA TYR A 79 1.89 -2.44 -1.83
C TYR A 79 0.84 -3.49 -2.17
N ILE A 80 1.18 -4.78 -2.11
CA ILE A 80 0.19 -5.86 -2.31
C ILE A 80 -0.87 -5.82 -1.20
N ILE A 81 -0.46 -5.66 0.06
CA ILE A 81 -1.40 -5.58 1.19
C ILE A 81 -2.28 -4.33 1.13
N ILE A 82 -1.74 -3.18 0.72
CA ILE A 82 -2.50 -1.93 0.53
C ILE A 82 -3.53 -2.10 -0.59
N TRP A 83 -3.13 -2.67 -1.74
CA TRP A 83 -4.05 -2.97 -2.84
C TRP A 83 -5.16 -3.92 -2.37
N LEU A 84 -4.82 -5.03 -1.71
CA LEU A 84 -5.79 -6.01 -1.24
C LEU A 84 -6.77 -5.38 -0.23
N SER A 85 -6.25 -4.63 0.74
CA SER A 85 -7.07 -3.95 1.74
C SER A 85 -8.02 -2.93 1.10
N TYR A 86 -7.54 -2.18 0.10
CA TYR A 86 -8.37 -1.24 -0.64
C TYR A 86 -9.47 -1.97 -1.41
N MET A 87 -9.13 -3.02 -2.16
CA MET A 87 -10.12 -3.79 -2.92
C MET A 87 -11.20 -4.35 -2.02
N LEU A 88 -10.84 -5.00 -0.91
CA LEU A 88 -11.80 -5.51 0.08
C LEU A 88 -12.65 -4.40 0.73
N SER A 89 -12.16 -3.16 0.78
CA SER A 89 -12.91 -2.04 1.34
C SER A 89 -14.02 -1.50 0.42
N LEU A 90 -13.97 -1.83 -0.87
CA LEU A 90 -14.96 -1.37 -1.85
C LEU A 90 -16.34 -2.01 -1.62
N LYS A 91 -16.36 -3.28 -1.20
CA LYS A 91 -17.58 -4.07 -1.02
C LYS A 91 -17.41 -5.05 0.14
N SER A 92 -18.36 -5.07 1.06
CA SER A 92 -18.43 -6.10 2.10
C SER A 92 -18.96 -7.42 1.54
N HIS A 93 -18.40 -8.54 1.99
CA HIS A 93 -18.92 -9.88 1.76
C HIS A 93 -19.43 -10.47 3.08
N GLU A 94 -20.36 -11.43 3.05
CA GLU A 94 -21.03 -11.95 4.27
C GLU A 94 -20.03 -12.39 5.37
N GLU A 95 -18.94 -13.05 4.99
CA GLU A 95 -17.94 -13.58 5.93
C GLU A 95 -16.62 -12.78 5.95
N ILE A 96 -16.45 -11.82 5.03
CA ILE A 96 -15.19 -11.07 4.90
C ILE A 96 -15.53 -9.58 4.83
N THR A 97 -15.21 -8.90 5.93
CA THR A 97 -15.44 -7.46 6.10
C THR A 97 -14.15 -6.66 6.02
N ASN A 98 -13.01 -7.32 6.21
CA ASN A 98 -11.69 -6.70 6.24
C ASN A 98 -10.59 -7.71 5.86
N ILE A 99 -9.35 -7.23 5.81
CA ILE A 99 -8.19 -8.03 5.42
C ILE A 99 -7.81 -9.12 6.43
N ASN A 100 -8.11 -8.98 7.73
CA ASN A 100 -7.88 -10.06 8.70
C ASN A 100 -8.78 -11.26 8.42
N ASP A 101 -10.07 -11.03 8.14
CA ASP A 101 -11.01 -12.09 7.77
C ASP A 101 -10.54 -12.80 6.49
N PHE A 102 -10.06 -12.02 5.51
CA PHE A 102 -9.47 -12.56 4.28
C PHE A 102 -8.22 -13.40 4.56
N TYR A 103 -7.32 -12.91 5.43
CA TYR A 103 -6.11 -13.61 5.82
C TYR A 103 -6.43 -14.96 6.47
N ASP A 104 -7.34 -14.98 7.46
CA ASP A 104 -7.73 -16.21 8.14
C ASP A 104 -8.37 -17.22 7.17
N LYS A 105 -9.18 -16.75 6.21
CA LYS A 105 -9.87 -17.62 5.24
C LYS A 105 -8.94 -18.16 4.15
N TYR A 106 -8.10 -17.32 3.55
CA TYR A 106 -7.38 -17.65 2.31
C TYR A 106 -5.87 -17.82 2.49
N ILE A 107 -5.24 -17.11 3.44
CA ILE A 107 -3.78 -17.02 3.53
C ILE A 107 -3.23 -17.97 4.59
N LYS A 108 -3.77 -17.91 5.81
CA LYS A 108 -3.24 -18.58 7.01
C LYS A 108 -2.94 -20.06 6.82
N ASN A 109 -3.86 -20.76 6.17
CA ASN A 109 -3.77 -22.20 5.87
C ASN A 109 -3.79 -22.47 4.35
N GLY A 110 -3.60 -21.44 3.52
CA GLY A 110 -3.65 -21.60 2.06
C GLY A 110 -2.40 -22.30 1.55
N GLU A 111 -2.54 -23.49 0.96
CA GLU A 111 -1.42 -24.33 0.51
C GLU A 111 -0.38 -23.57 -0.32
N LYS A 112 -0.82 -22.73 -1.26
CA LYS A 112 0.08 -21.93 -2.12
C LYS A 112 0.79 -20.79 -1.35
N TYR A 113 0.21 -20.28 -0.27
CA TYR A 113 0.82 -19.23 0.56
C TYR A 113 1.81 -19.79 1.58
N ILE A 114 1.55 -20.98 2.13
CA ILE A 114 2.41 -21.64 3.13
C ILE A 114 3.53 -22.48 2.50
N LYS A 115 3.44 -22.74 1.19
CA LYS A 115 4.44 -23.51 0.47
C LYS A 115 5.83 -22.91 0.68
N GLU A 116 6.77 -23.75 1.09
CA GLU A 116 8.14 -23.33 1.31
C GLU A 116 8.81 -22.91 -0.01
N ILE A 117 9.56 -21.81 0.06
CA ILE A 117 10.38 -21.28 -1.02
C ILE A 117 11.83 -21.58 -0.67
N ASN A 118 12.45 -22.45 -1.45
CA ASN A 118 13.80 -22.94 -1.20
C ASN A 118 14.84 -21.83 -1.36
N ASP A 119 15.99 -22.02 -0.70
CA ASP A 119 17.23 -21.24 -0.87
C ASP A 119 17.15 -19.75 -0.48
N VAL A 120 16.22 -19.39 0.41
CA VAL A 120 16.12 -18.04 0.98
C VAL A 120 16.22 -18.08 2.51
N ASN A 121 17.11 -17.26 3.08
CA ASN A 121 17.42 -17.32 4.52
C ASN A 121 16.39 -16.62 5.42
N ASP A 122 15.80 -15.51 4.98
CA ASP A 122 15.02 -14.63 5.87
C ASP A 122 13.51 -14.87 5.83
N TYR A 123 12.99 -15.53 4.79
CA TYR A 123 11.56 -15.77 4.59
C TYR A 123 11.36 -17.10 3.91
N LYS A 124 10.44 -17.92 4.41
CA LYS A 124 10.24 -19.28 3.90
C LYS A 124 9.00 -19.42 3.05
N SER A 125 8.08 -18.46 3.06
CA SER A 125 6.82 -18.54 2.33
C SER A 125 6.22 -17.16 2.04
N TYR A 126 5.19 -17.07 1.20
CA TYR A 126 4.44 -15.82 1.03
C TYR A 126 3.70 -15.43 2.30
N LYS A 127 3.20 -16.42 3.05
CA LYS A 127 2.61 -16.18 4.37
C LYS A 127 3.62 -15.53 5.32
N ASP A 128 4.87 -15.99 5.34
CA ASP A 128 5.91 -15.41 6.21
C ASP A 128 6.19 -13.94 5.88
N LEU A 129 6.20 -13.59 4.58
CA LEU A 129 6.33 -12.20 4.12
C LEU A 129 5.16 -11.35 4.65
N ILE A 130 3.94 -11.86 4.53
CA ILE A 130 2.72 -11.18 4.97
C ILE A 130 2.70 -11.05 6.50
N ASP A 131 3.13 -12.07 7.23
CA ASP A 131 3.15 -12.09 8.70
C ASP A 131 4.02 -10.99 9.29
N LYS A 132 5.18 -10.72 8.67
CA LYS A 132 6.06 -9.61 9.05
C LYS A 132 5.46 -8.23 8.79
N LYS A 133 4.38 -8.16 8.00
CA LYS A 133 3.66 -6.93 7.63
C LYS A 133 2.23 -6.91 8.17
N GLN A 134 1.88 -7.77 9.13
CA GLN A 134 0.55 -7.82 9.77
C GLN A 134 0.11 -6.48 10.36
N TYR A 135 1.03 -5.60 10.73
CA TYR A 135 0.70 -4.26 11.22
C TYR A 135 -0.12 -3.44 10.20
N LEU A 136 0.00 -3.73 8.90
CA LEU A 136 -0.78 -3.09 7.84
C LEU A 136 -2.26 -3.50 7.88
N MET A 137 -2.57 -4.69 8.38
CA MET A 137 -3.94 -5.23 8.45
C MET A 137 -4.82 -4.50 9.47
N ASN A 138 -4.20 -3.79 10.40
CA ASN A 138 -4.88 -3.02 11.44
C ASN A 138 -5.11 -1.55 11.07
N ILE A 139 -4.71 -1.14 9.85
CA ILE A 139 -4.86 0.24 9.41
C ILE A 139 -6.31 0.49 9.01
N ASN A 140 -6.85 1.64 9.45
CA ASN A 140 -8.20 2.05 9.12
C ASN A 140 -8.42 2.12 7.60
N LYS A 141 -9.57 1.63 7.12
CA LYS A 141 -9.92 1.62 5.69
C LYS A 141 -9.81 2.98 5.00
N ASN A 142 -10.14 4.07 5.69
CA ASN A 142 -10.04 5.43 5.13
C ASN A 142 -8.57 5.83 4.90
N VAL A 143 -7.69 5.40 5.80
CA VAL A 143 -6.24 5.62 5.68
C VAL A 143 -5.67 4.75 4.56
N ILE A 144 -6.06 3.47 4.48
CA ILE A 144 -5.71 2.58 3.36
C ILE A 144 -6.13 3.19 2.02
N SER A 145 -7.34 3.74 1.92
CA SER A 145 -7.83 4.37 0.70
C SER A 145 -6.96 5.56 0.26
N LYS A 146 -6.55 6.43 1.20
CA LYS A 146 -5.62 7.52 0.89
C LYS A 146 -4.27 7.01 0.39
N PHE A 147 -3.69 6.01 1.07
CA PHE A 147 -2.43 5.41 0.66
C PHE A 147 -2.51 4.76 -0.72
N TYR A 148 -3.58 4.02 -0.98
CA TYR A 148 -3.84 3.40 -2.26
C TYR A 148 -3.95 4.44 -3.38
N ASN A 149 -4.67 5.54 -3.15
CA ASN A 149 -4.80 6.62 -4.14
C ASN A 149 -3.45 7.29 -4.44
N ALA A 150 -2.61 7.50 -3.42
CA ALA A 150 -1.25 8.03 -3.62
C ALA A 150 -0.36 7.03 -4.38
N LEU A 151 -0.41 5.74 -4.01
CA LEU A 151 0.30 4.66 -4.69
C LEU A 151 -0.11 4.57 -6.17
N LYS A 152 -1.41 4.57 -6.46
CA LYS A 152 -1.94 4.54 -7.83
C LYS A 152 -1.44 5.74 -8.65
N SER A 153 -1.48 6.93 -8.06
CA SER A 153 -0.96 8.15 -8.69
C SER A 153 0.54 8.05 -9.00
N LEU A 154 1.34 7.49 -8.10
CA LEU A 154 2.76 7.25 -8.32
C LEU A 154 3.00 6.22 -9.42
N CYS A 155 2.25 5.12 -9.40
CA CYS A 155 2.38 4.06 -10.37
C CYS A 155 1.97 4.47 -11.79
N ASN A 156 0.94 5.30 -11.95
CA ASN A 156 0.60 5.87 -13.25
C ASN A 156 1.77 6.66 -13.83
N MET A 157 2.51 7.42 -13.00
CA MET A 157 3.72 8.08 -13.48
C MET A 157 4.77 7.07 -13.92
N TYR A 158 5.08 6.06 -13.09
CA TYR A 158 6.06 5.02 -13.46
C TYR A 158 5.70 4.27 -14.75
N ASN A 159 4.44 3.89 -14.94
CA ASN A 159 4.00 3.09 -16.08
C ASN A 159 4.04 3.85 -17.40
N GLU A 160 3.91 5.17 -17.34
CA GLU A 160 3.94 6.03 -18.52
C GLU A 160 5.37 6.58 -18.78
N PHE A 161 6.22 6.63 -17.75
CA PHE A 161 7.57 7.18 -17.80
C PHE A 161 8.46 6.40 -18.76
N ASN A 162 9.11 7.12 -19.68
CA ASN A 162 10.10 6.55 -20.58
C ASN A 162 11.51 6.88 -20.07
N ASP A 163 12.26 5.86 -19.67
CA ASP A 163 13.63 6.03 -19.17
C ASP A 163 14.61 6.44 -20.27
N ASP A 164 14.37 6.08 -21.53
CA ASP A 164 15.25 6.38 -22.66
C ASP A 164 15.12 7.83 -23.14
N ASP A 165 13.93 8.42 -22.98
CA ASP A 165 13.63 9.81 -23.36
C ASP A 165 12.66 10.43 -22.33
N PRO A 166 13.17 10.85 -21.16
CA PRO A 166 12.33 11.31 -20.07
C PRO A 166 11.78 12.71 -20.33
N ASP A 167 10.48 12.81 -20.67
CA ASP A 167 9.74 14.09 -20.72
C ASP A 167 9.43 14.62 -19.31
N CYS A 168 10.49 15.08 -18.64
CA CYS A 168 10.44 15.55 -17.27
C CYS A 168 9.51 16.75 -17.05
N LYS A 169 9.20 17.52 -18.10
CA LYS A 169 8.24 18.62 -18.01
C LYS A 169 6.82 18.09 -17.83
N THR A 170 6.42 17.13 -18.64
CA THR A 170 5.12 16.46 -18.51
C THR A 170 5.00 15.73 -17.18
N TYR A 171 6.03 14.99 -16.76
CA TYR A 171 6.00 14.26 -15.49
C TYR A 171 6.07 15.17 -14.26
N SER A 172 6.69 16.34 -14.37
CA SER A 172 6.65 17.37 -13.32
C SER A 172 5.22 17.87 -13.08
N GLU A 173 4.41 18.01 -14.13
CA GLU A 173 2.98 18.38 -13.98
C GLU A 173 2.17 17.25 -13.33
N LYS A 174 2.33 16.00 -13.78
CA LYS A 174 1.68 14.83 -13.16
C LYS A 174 2.10 14.64 -11.70
N ALA A 175 3.35 14.94 -11.37
CA ALA A 175 3.87 14.86 -10.01
C ALA A 175 3.12 15.77 -9.03
N LYS A 176 2.55 16.89 -9.48
CA LYS A 176 1.74 17.76 -8.62
C LYS A 176 0.53 17.02 -8.05
N GLU A 177 -0.12 16.16 -8.85
CA GLU A 177 -1.25 15.35 -8.37
C GLU A 177 -0.84 14.32 -7.32
N PHE A 178 0.37 13.77 -7.42
CA PHE A 178 0.93 12.90 -6.39
C PHE A 178 1.26 13.69 -5.13
N ILE A 179 1.87 14.87 -5.26
CA ILE A 179 2.24 15.74 -4.14
C ILE A 179 1.03 16.14 -3.30
N GLU A 180 -0.10 16.49 -3.91
CA GLU A 180 -1.32 16.82 -3.16
C GLU A 180 -1.83 15.62 -2.35
N LYS A 181 -1.89 14.42 -2.97
CA LYS A 181 -2.27 13.18 -2.25
C LYS A 181 -1.28 12.85 -1.13
N TYR A 182 0.02 13.02 -1.37
CA TYR A 182 1.05 12.80 -0.38
C TYR A 182 0.96 13.80 0.79
N LYS A 183 0.61 15.06 0.51
CA LYS A 183 0.43 16.09 1.53
C LYS A 183 -0.72 15.75 2.48
N GLU A 184 -1.85 15.28 1.95
CA GLU A 184 -2.97 14.80 2.77
C GLU A 184 -2.56 13.66 3.70
N LEU A 185 -1.67 12.78 3.24
CA LEU A 185 -1.11 11.72 4.08
C LEU A 185 -0.14 12.29 5.14
N ASN A 186 0.76 13.18 4.72
CA ASN A 186 1.77 13.74 5.60
C ASN A 186 1.17 14.57 6.76
N GLU A 187 0.01 15.19 6.55
CA GLU A 187 -0.71 15.98 7.55
C GLU A 187 -1.68 15.16 8.43
N ASP A 188 -1.80 13.85 8.20
CA ASP A 188 -2.70 12.98 8.96
C ASP A 188 -2.22 12.78 10.40
N ASN A 189 -3.13 12.82 11.37
CA ASN A 189 -2.79 12.69 12.79
C ASN A 189 -2.28 11.28 13.16
N ASN A 190 -2.53 10.27 12.31
CA ASN A 190 -1.99 8.92 12.49
C ASN A 190 -0.49 8.83 12.16
N ASN A 191 0.09 9.90 11.60
CA ASN A 191 1.51 9.98 11.24
C ASN A 191 2.39 10.26 12.47
N THR A 192 2.41 9.33 13.42
CA THR A 192 3.35 9.33 14.54
C THR A 192 4.67 8.68 14.11
N LYS A 193 5.78 9.18 14.65
CA LYS A 193 7.11 8.60 14.41
C LYS A 193 7.08 7.12 14.84
N ASP A 194 7.64 6.25 14.01
CA ASP A 194 7.71 4.78 14.20
C ASP A 194 6.38 4.02 14.05
N SER A 195 5.31 4.67 13.61
CA SER A 195 4.05 3.99 13.30
C SER A 195 4.10 3.21 11.98
N PRO A 196 3.26 2.16 11.85
CA PRO A 196 2.85 1.57 10.56
C PRO A 196 2.63 2.58 9.43
N TYR A 197 1.97 3.69 9.77
CA TYR A 197 1.65 4.78 8.85
C TYR A 197 2.93 5.40 8.28
N ASN A 198 3.88 5.73 9.15
CA ASN A 198 5.12 6.37 8.77
C ASN A 198 5.98 5.48 7.86
N GLN A 199 5.98 4.16 8.10
CA GLN A 199 6.70 3.19 7.26
C GLN A 199 6.17 3.21 5.81
N ILE A 200 4.86 3.12 5.62
CA ILE A 200 4.24 3.18 4.27
C ILE A 200 4.52 4.54 3.61
N LEU A 201 4.39 5.62 4.38
CA LEU A 201 4.63 6.97 3.87
C LEU A 201 6.10 7.15 3.44
N SER A 202 7.04 6.58 4.19
CA SER A 202 8.47 6.57 3.84
C SER A 202 8.75 5.75 2.60
N THR A 203 8.09 4.59 2.46
CA THR A 203 8.15 3.75 1.25
C THR A 203 7.73 4.55 0.02
N LEU A 204 6.55 5.18 0.04
CA LEU A 204 6.06 6.01 -1.06
C LEU A 204 6.98 7.21 -1.35
N SER A 205 7.52 7.83 -0.30
CA SER A 205 8.46 8.94 -0.41
C SER A 205 9.74 8.54 -1.14
N ASN A 206 10.31 7.40 -0.76
CA ASN A 206 11.54 6.88 -1.35
C ASN A 206 11.34 6.56 -2.84
N ASP A 207 10.26 5.87 -3.18
CA ASP A 207 9.96 5.55 -4.58
C ASP A 207 9.70 6.83 -5.40
N TYR A 208 8.97 7.81 -4.89
CA TYR A 208 8.83 9.10 -5.57
C TYR A 208 10.18 9.80 -5.79
N ASN A 209 11.06 9.82 -4.79
CA ASN A 209 12.38 10.44 -4.91
C ASN A 209 13.25 9.72 -5.94
N ILE A 210 13.11 8.40 -6.10
CA ILE A 210 13.76 7.63 -7.16
C ILE A 210 13.23 8.10 -8.53
N LEU A 211 11.91 8.16 -8.73
CA LEU A 211 11.32 8.66 -9.98
C LEU A 211 11.80 10.08 -10.30
N LYS A 212 11.72 10.98 -9.32
CA LYS A 212 12.20 12.36 -9.43
C LYS A 212 13.67 12.41 -9.86
N SER A 213 14.51 11.52 -9.31
CA SER A 213 15.95 11.52 -9.59
C SER A 213 16.28 11.23 -11.05
N LYS A 214 15.40 10.52 -11.77
CA LYS A 214 15.53 10.28 -13.22
C LYS A 214 15.45 11.60 -14.03
N CYS A 215 14.91 12.67 -13.44
CA CYS A 215 14.80 14.00 -14.03
C CYS A 215 15.88 15.00 -13.57
N ASN A 216 16.89 14.57 -12.81
CA ASN A 216 17.90 15.48 -12.25
C ASN A 216 18.91 16.02 -13.29
N SER A 217 18.97 15.45 -14.49
CA SER A 217 19.88 15.89 -15.55
C SER A 217 19.49 17.26 -16.13
N ASP A 218 18.20 17.58 -16.17
CA ASP A 218 17.69 18.87 -16.65
C ASP A 218 17.40 19.82 -15.49
N LYS A 219 18.39 20.66 -15.16
CA LYS A 219 18.28 21.68 -14.09
C LYS A 219 17.27 22.78 -14.41
N SER A 220 16.78 22.89 -15.65
CA SER A 220 15.75 23.88 -16.01
C SER A 220 14.36 23.47 -15.54
N ILE A 221 14.16 22.17 -15.25
CA ILE A 221 12.89 21.61 -14.80
C ILE A 221 12.86 21.57 -13.28
N ASN A 222 11.97 22.38 -12.70
CA ASN A 222 11.72 22.36 -11.27
C ASN A 222 10.73 21.23 -10.91
N PHE A 223 11.23 20.00 -10.82
CA PHE A 223 10.41 18.86 -10.43
C PHE A 223 9.94 19.03 -8.97
N PRO A 224 8.64 18.84 -8.67
CA PRO A 224 8.10 19.07 -7.34
C PRO A 224 8.87 18.31 -6.25
N SER A 225 8.93 18.90 -5.06
CA SER A 225 9.53 18.25 -3.89
C SER A 225 8.43 17.85 -2.94
N LEU A 226 8.62 16.72 -2.25
CA LEU A 226 7.71 16.33 -1.20
C LEU A 226 7.66 17.40 -0.10
N PRO A 227 6.48 17.70 0.45
CA PRO A 227 6.38 18.61 1.57
C PRO A 227 7.16 18.02 2.75
N THR A 228 8.03 18.82 3.36
CA THR A 228 8.69 18.43 4.61
C THR A 228 7.65 18.23 5.70
N PHE A 229 7.87 17.27 6.60
CA PHE A 229 7.01 17.01 7.76
C PHE A 229 6.51 18.30 8.41
N SER A 230 5.19 18.46 8.46
CA SER A 230 4.60 19.63 9.08
C SER A 230 4.85 19.58 10.59
N ARG A 231 5.68 20.50 11.10
CA ARG A 231 5.85 20.78 12.55
C ARG A 231 4.50 20.97 13.28
N ARG A 232 3.44 21.29 12.52
CA ARG A 232 2.07 21.47 13.00
C ARG A 232 1.44 20.19 13.57
N SER A 233 1.83 19.00 13.10
CA SER A 233 1.35 17.72 13.65
C SER A 233 1.90 17.48 15.07
N VAL A 234 3.20 17.77 15.28
CA VAL A 234 3.84 17.76 16.60
C VAL A 234 3.15 18.75 17.55
N ILE A 235 2.84 19.96 17.08
CA ILE A 235 2.18 20.98 17.91
C ILE A 235 0.73 20.58 18.24
N LYS A 236 -0.04 20.05 17.27
CA LYS A 236 -1.42 19.62 17.50
C LYS A 236 -1.53 18.46 18.49
N SER A 237 -0.71 17.41 18.34
CA SER A 237 -0.72 16.27 19.28
C SER A 237 -0.34 16.71 20.69
N THR A 238 0.67 17.58 20.81
CA THR A 238 1.09 18.14 22.11
C THR A 238 -0.02 18.99 22.75
N LEU A 239 -0.71 19.82 21.96
CA LEU A 239 -1.79 20.69 22.46
C LEU A 239 -2.99 19.87 22.94
N THR A 240 -3.37 18.82 22.21
CA THR A 240 -4.46 17.91 22.60
C THR A 240 -4.13 17.16 23.90
N SER A 241 -2.90 16.65 24.06
CA SER A 241 -2.46 16.02 25.32
C SER A 241 -2.46 16.99 26.49
N ILE A 242 -2.02 18.25 26.29
CA ILE A 242 -2.01 19.27 27.35
C ILE A 242 -3.44 19.59 27.83
N THR A 243 -4.41 19.72 26.93
CA THR A 243 -5.81 20.00 27.31
C THR A 243 -6.43 18.89 28.15
N PHE A 244 -6.11 17.62 27.89
CA PHE A 244 -6.62 16.50 28.70
C PHE A 244 -6.03 16.46 30.12
N ILE A 245 -4.77 16.85 30.29
CA ILE A 245 -4.15 16.97 31.61
C ILE A 245 -4.85 18.05 32.44
N PHE A 246 -5.14 19.21 31.86
CA PHE A 246 -5.81 20.30 32.59
C PHE A 246 -7.24 19.96 32.99
N VAL A 247 -7.99 19.23 32.16
CA VAL A 247 -9.34 18.77 32.51
C VAL A 247 -9.30 17.75 33.66
N ALA A 248 -8.37 16.78 33.61
CA ALA A 248 -8.24 15.77 34.67
C ALA A 248 -7.83 16.37 36.02
N VAL A 249 -6.87 17.33 36.02
CA VAL A 249 -6.44 18.03 37.24
C VAL A 249 -7.58 18.87 37.84
N SER A 250 -8.40 19.50 36.99
CA SER A 250 -9.55 20.29 37.45
C SER A 250 -10.64 19.43 38.12
N ILE A 251 -10.88 18.22 37.60
CA ILE A 251 -11.82 17.25 38.20
C ILE A 251 -11.28 16.73 39.54
N LEU A 252 -9.99 16.39 39.61
CA LEU A 252 -9.36 15.90 40.84
C LEU A 252 -9.34 16.96 41.96
N LEU A 253 -9.05 18.22 41.62
CA LEU A 253 -9.13 19.33 42.58
C LEU A 253 -10.58 19.60 43.02
N GLY A 254 -11.56 19.49 42.10
CA GLY A 254 -12.97 19.65 42.44
C GLY A 254 -13.53 18.59 43.42
N ILE A 255 -12.97 17.38 43.40
CA ILE A 255 -13.33 16.29 44.34
C ILE A 255 -12.66 16.49 45.71
N SER A 256 -11.46 17.07 45.77
CA SER A 256 -10.73 17.29 47.02
C SER A 256 -11.31 18.41 47.92
N TYR A 257 -12.21 19.25 47.38
CA TYR A 257 -12.83 20.37 48.09
C TYR A 257 -14.29 20.13 48.49
N LYS A 258 -14.75 18.87 48.46
CA LYS A 258 -16.07 18.43 48.92
C LYS A 258 -15.95 17.42 50.04
#